data_AF-A0A5P8MVI4-F1
#
_entry.id   AF-A0A5P8MVI4-F1
#
_cell.length_a   1.000
_cell.length_b   1.000
_cell.length_c   1.000
_cell.angle_alpha   90.00
_cell.angle_beta   90.00
_cell.angle_gamma   90.00
#
_symmetry.space_group_name_H-M   'P 1'
#
loop_
_entity.id
_entity.type
_entity.pdbx_description
1 polymer ?
#
loop_
_entity_poly.entity_id
_entity_poly.type
_entity_poly.pdbx_seq_one_letter_code
_entity_poly.pdbx_strand_id
1 'polypeptide(L)'
;MRKPLIVFDGQENLFGRALFCVSSLYFAEPWFPLVTVRFIDIENPDVLTALAAARWDLGIGIEAWERSRSCLTSPLAGATVYAGVAYRSAAGMRLDEARAGGVAPVVMLQHPDAEWLSASALLHAEMAFDPRRFADHLGAMVKMLS
;
A
#
# COMPACT_ATOMS: atom_id res chain seq x y z
N MET A 1 11.50 20.73 -0.23
CA MET A 1 10.39 20.07 -0.95
C MET A 1 9.71 19.09 0.00
N ARG A 2 8.38 18.93 -0.08
CA ARG A 2 7.65 17.95 0.74
C ARG A 2 7.91 16.56 0.17
N LYS A 3 8.25 15.58 1.01
CA LYS A 3 8.45 14.19 0.59
C LYS A 3 7.13 13.63 -0.01
N PRO A 4 7.18 12.84 -1.09
CA PRO A 4 6.01 12.14 -1.61
C PRO A 4 5.36 11.27 -0.52
N LEU A 5 4.02 11.22 -0.52
CA LEU A 5 3.26 10.37 0.39
C LEU A 5 2.83 9.11 -0.34
N ILE A 6 3.26 7.96 0.16
CA ILE A 6 2.73 6.66 -0.24
C ILE A 6 1.67 6.26 0.79
N VAL A 7 0.45 6.05 0.31
CA VAL A 7 -0.63 5.49 1.11
C VAL A 7 -0.79 4.02 0.78
N PHE A 8 -0.78 3.16 1.78
CA PHE A 8 -1.07 1.74 1.66
C PHE A 8 -2.50 1.43 2.09
N ASP A 9 -3.14 0.53 1.37
CA ASP A 9 -4.36 -0.12 1.84
C ASP A 9 -4.07 -0.99 3.07
N GLY A 10 -4.83 -0.76 4.14
CA GLY A 10 -4.67 -1.40 5.44
C GLY A 10 -5.68 -2.51 5.71
N GLN A 11 -6.44 -2.96 4.71
CA GLN A 11 -7.36 -4.08 4.90
C GLN A 11 -6.59 -5.40 5.03
N GLU A 12 -6.86 -6.12 6.11
CA GLU A 12 -6.40 -7.51 6.32
C GLU A 12 -7.64 -8.37 6.54
N ASN A 13 -8.11 -9.00 5.46
CA ASN A 13 -9.33 -9.82 5.44
C ASN A 13 -9.24 -10.88 4.33
N LEU A 14 -10.37 -11.46 3.92
CA LEU A 14 -10.41 -12.44 2.83
C LEU A 14 -9.79 -11.92 1.52
N PHE A 15 -9.88 -10.62 1.28
CA PHE A 15 -9.42 -9.94 0.08
C PHE A 15 -8.17 -9.07 0.32
N GLY A 16 -8.06 -8.34 1.42
CA GLY A 16 -6.92 -7.46 1.70
C GLY A 16 -5.70 -8.22 2.24
N ARG A 17 -4.48 -7.74 1.92
CA ARG A 17 -3.20 -8.30 2.39
C ARG A 17 -2.32 -7.22 3.02
N ALA A 18 -2.86 -6.43 3.94
CA ALA A 18 -2.10 -5.38 4.60
C ALA A 18 -0.84 -5.87 5.31
N LEU A 19 -0.85 -7.05 5.97
CA LEU A 19 0.34 -7.61 6.61
C LEU A 19 1.46 -7.94 5.60
N PHE A 20 1.10 -8.28 4.37
CA PHE A 20 2.07 -8.41 3.28
C PHE A 20 2.71 -7.05 2.96
N CYS A 21 1.90 -6.00 2.86
CA CYS A 21 2.40 -4.64 2.65
C CYS A 21 3.30 -4.18 3.81
N VAL A 22 2.95 -4.47 5.08
CA VAL A 22 3.83 -4.18 6.23
C VAL A 22 5.16 -4.92 6.09
N SER A 23 5.12 -6.20 5.71
CA SER A 23 6.33 -7.02 5.50
C SER A 23 7.23 -6.43 4.42
N SER A 24 6.66 -5.82 3.38
CA SER A 24 7.43 -5.16 2.31
C SER A 24 8.27 -3.96 2.80
N LEU A 25 7.87 -3.32 3.90
CA LEU A 25 8.60 -2.16 4.44
C LEU A 25 10.01 -2.54 4.91
N TYR A 26 10.24 -3.79 5.32
CA TYR A 26 11.57 -4.29 5.69
C TYR A 26 12.55 -4.40 4.50
N PHE A 27 12.03 -4.33 3.28
CA PHE A 27 12.83 -4.31 2.05
C PHE A 27 12.88 -2.92 1.40
N ALA A 28 12.25 -1.92 2.03
CA ALA A 28 12.09 -0.58 1.49
C ALA A 28 13.23 0.40 1.85
N GLU A 29 14.27 -0.07 2.56
CA GLU A 29 15.43 0.74 3.00
C GLU A 29 15.97 1.69 1.91
N PRO A 30 16.12 1.29 0.63
CA PRO A 30 16.71 2.16 -0.39
C PRO A 30 15.90 3.42 -0.73
N TRP A 31 14.60 3.45 -0.42
CA TRP A 31 13.70 4.54 -0.82
C TRP A 31 12.89 5.12 0.35
N PHE A 32 12.86 4.46 1.50
CA PHE A 32 12.14 4.96 2.68
C PHE A 32 12.52 6.39 3.07
N PRO A 33 13.81 6.79 3.10
CA PRO A 33 14.20 8.15 3.47
C PRO A 33 13.63 9.23 2.55
N LEU A 34 13.17 8.87 1.36
CA LEU A 34 12.68 9.78 0.34
C LEU A 34 11.17 10.06 0.46
N VAL A 35 10.43 9.25 1.22
CA VAL A 35 8.96 9.30 1.26
C VAL A 35 8.41 9.44 2.68
N THR A 36 7.11 9.69 2.76
CA THR A 36 6.29 9.47 3.96
C THR A 36 5.34 8.31 3.70
N VAL A 37 5.03 7.52 4.73
CA VAL A 37 4.18 6.33 4.61
C VAL A 37 2.95 6.45 5.51
N ARG A 38 1.79 6.12 4.96
CA ARG A 38 0.52 6.02 5.70
C ARG A 38 -0.18 4.71 5.33
N PHE A 39 -0.76 4.03 6.31
CA PHE A 39 -1.73 2.94 6.10
C PHE A 39 -3.13 3.44 6.46
N ILE A 40 -4.12 3.13 5.62
CA ILE A 40 -5.52 3.59 5.78
C ILE A 40 -6.50 2.42 5.82
N ASP A 41 -7.73 2.66 6.27
CA ASP A 41 -8.80 1.66 6.37
C ASP A 41 -8.43 0.42 7.18
N ILE A 42 -7.59 0.60 8.20
CA ILE A 42 -7.19 -0.50 9.09
C ILE A 42 -8.37 -0.87 9.98
N GLU A 43 -8.76 -2.14 9.97
CA GLU A 43 -9.77 -2.72 10.88
C GLU A 43 -9.18 -3.82 11.77
N ASN A 44 -8.13 -4.50 11.29
CA ASN A 44 -7.53 -5.63 12.00
C ASN A 44 -6.45 -5.12 12.98
N PRO A 45 -6.55 -5.42 14.29
CA PRO A 45 -5.56 -5.00 15.29
C PRO A 45 -4.16 -5.60 15.08
N ASP A 46 -4.04 -6.73 14.37
CA ASP A 46 -2.76 -7.34 14.04
C ASP A 46 -1.96 -6.43 13.10
N VAL A 47 -2.64 -5.71 12.20
CA VAL A 47 -2.00 -4.73 11.31
C VAL A 47 -1.45 -3.56 12.13
N LEU A 48 -2.22 -3.03 13.08
CA LEU A 48 -1.75 -1.95 13.97
C LEU A 48 -0.53 -2.39 14.79
N THR A 49 -0.55 -3.62 15.30
CA THR A 49 0.57 -4.21 16.05
C THR A 49 1.80 -4.36 15.16
N ALA A 50 1.64 -4.89 13.94
CA ALA A 50 2.74 -5.04 12.99
C ALA A 50 3.33 -3.69 12.54
N LEU A 51 2.49 -2.67 12.33
CA LEU A 51 2.94 -1.31 12.01
C LEU A 51 3.70 -0.67 13.17
N ALA A 52 3.26 -0.89 14.41
CA ALA A 52 3.96 -0.41 15.60
C ALA A 52 5.35 -1.06 15.73
N ALA A 53 5.44 -2.36 15.49
CA ALA A 53 6.72 -3.09 15.45
C ALA A 53 7.63 -2.58 14.32
N ALA A 54 7.12 -2.48 13.09
CA ALA A 54 7.88 -1.98 11.95
C ALA A 54 8.40 -0.56 12.17
N ARG A 55 7.60 0.32 12.80
CA ARG A 55 8.03 1.67 13.17
C ARG A 55 9.22 1.64 14.14
N TRP A 56 9.18 0.75 15.13
CA TRP A 56 10.25 0.58 16.11
C TRP A 56 11.52 0.04 15.44
N ASP A 57 11.40 -1.07 14.70
CA ASP A 57 12.53 -1.78 14.10
C ASP A 57 13.24 -0.97 13.02
N LEU A 58 12.48 -0.25 12.20
CA LEU A 58 13.00 0.48 11.04
C LEU A 58 13.30 1.95 11.35
N GLY A 59 12.85 2.48 12.50
CA GLY A 59 13.07 3.88 12.89
C GLY A 59 12.38 4.91 11.97
N ILE A 60 11.27 4.52 11.35
CA ILE A 60 10.59 5.27 10.28
C ILE A 60 9.26 5.88 10.73
N GLY A 61 8.90 7.04 10.17
CA GLY A 61 7.57 7.62 10.37
C GLY A 61 6.51 6.88 9.56
N ILE A 62 5.69 6.06 10.24
CA ILE A 62 4.49 5.45 9.65
C ILE A 62 3.24 6.01 10.34
N GLU A 63 2.33 6.57 9.55
CA GLU A 63 0.99 6.93 10.00
C GLU A 63 0.03 5.73 9.85
N ALA A 64 -0.77 5.43 10.88
CA ALA A 64 -1.80 4.40 10.83
C ALA A 64 -3.17 5.05 11.02
N TRP A 65 -4.08 4.85 10.08
CA TRP A 65 -5.43 5.40 10.09
C TRP A 65 -6.44 4.25 10.07
N GLU A 66 -7.08 4.02 11.22
CA GLU A 66 -8.16 3.06 11.33
C GLU A 66 -9.38 3.47 10.52
N ARG A 67 -10.17 2.51 10.04
CA ARG A 67 -11.38 2.79 9.25
C ARG A 67 -12.44 3.56 10.03
N SER A 68 -12.51 3.34 11.35
CA SER A 68 -13.42 4.04 12.27
C SER A 68 -13.07 5.52 12.48
N ARG A 69 -11.89 5.95 12.03
CA ARG A 69 -11.41 7.31 12.22
C ARG A 69 -12.26 8.29 11.40
N SER A 70 -13.10 9.05 12.10
CA SER A 70 -13.80 10.19 11.49
C SER A 70 -12.78 11.27 11.10
N CYS A 71 -12.68 11.53 9.80
CA CYS A 71 -11.87 12.61 9.25
C CYS A 71 -12.70 13.39 8.23
N LEU A 72 -12.61 14.72 8.30
CA LEU A 72 -13.25 15.60 7.31
C LEU A 72 -12.51 15.57 5.97
N THR A 73 -11.26 15.12 5.96
CA THR A 73 -10.38 15.03 4.81
C THR A 73 -10.21 13.59 4.35
N SER A 74 -10.21 13.37 3.03
CA SER A 74 -9.95 12.05 2.44
C SER A 74 -8.64 11.43 3.01
N PRO A 75 -8.63 10.13 3.32
CA PRO A 75 -7.41 9.41 3.69
C PRO A 75 -6.29 9.46 2.64
N LEU A 76 -6.66 9.67 1.37
CA LEU A 76 -5.75 9.81 0.23
C LEU A 76 -5.29 11.26 0.01
N ALA A 77 -5.72 12.22 0.84
CA ALA A 77 -5.34 13.61 0.67
C ALA A 77 -3.81 13.81 0.73
N GLY A 78 -3.26 14.37 -0.35
CA GLY A 78 -1.83 14.62 -0.52
C GLY A 78 -1.00 13.38 -0.88
N ALA A 79 -1.64 12.24 -1.14
CA ALA A 79 -0.96 11.03 -1.61
C ALA A 79 -0.43 11.23 -3.03
N THR A 80 0.75 10.68 -3.30
CA THR A 80 1.31 10.56 -4.65
C THR A 80 1.04 9.17 -5.21
N VAL A 81 1.11 8.16 -4.34
CA VAL A 81 0.87 6.75 -4.67
C VAL A 81 -0.12 6.16 -3.68
N TYR A 82 -1.07 5.36 -4.18
CA TYR A 82 -1.91 4.49 -3.38
C TYR A 82 -1.57 3.04 -3.73
N ALA A 83 -1.05 2.28 -2.78
CA ALA A 83 -0.50 0.95 -2.99
C ALA A 83 -1.24 -0.11 -2.18
N GLY A 84 -1.25 -1.34 -2.67
CA GLY A 84 -1.75 -2.46 -1.88
C GLY A 84 -1.63 -3.79 -2.59
N VAL A 85 -1.82 -4.85 -1.81
CA VAL A 85 -1.94 -6.21 -2.34
C VAL A 85 -3.30 -6.74 -1.94
N ALA A 86 -4.01 -7.32 -2.89
CA ALA A 86 -5.30 -7.94 -2.67
C ALA A 86 -5.34 -9.38 -3.23
N TYR A 87 -6.31 -10.16 -2.79
CA TYR A 87 -6.52 -11.53 -3.17
C TYR A 87 -7.81 -11.63 -3.97
N ARG A 88 -7.73 -12.24 -5.14
CA ARG A 88 -8.81 -12.45 -6.12
C ARG A 88 -9.40 -11.17 -6.73
N SER A 89 -9.66 -10.13 -5.95
CA SER A 89 -10.32 -8.90 -6.37
C SER A 89 -9.82 -7.68 -5.59
N ALA A 90 -9.79 -6.52 -6.24
CA ALA A 90 -9.51 -5.23 -5.60
C ALA A 90 -10.76 -4.35 -5.42
N ALA A 91 -11.96 -4.92 -5.53
CA ALA A 91 -13.22 -4.17 -5.45
C ALA A 91 -13.43 -3.42 -4.10
N GLY A 92 -12.82 -3.91 -3.02
CA GLY A 92 -12.87 -3.28 -1.70
C GLY A 92 -11.89 -2.13 -1.48
N MET A 93 -10.98 -1.89 -2.43
CA MET A 93 -9.95 -0.85 -2.34
C MET A 93 -10.45 0.50 -2.86
N ARG A 94 -9.79 1.59 -2.46
CA ARG A 94 -10.13 2.98 -2.86
C ARG A 94 -9.61 3.36 -4.26
N LEU A 95 -9.73 2.47 -5.24
CA LEU A 95 -9.14 2.69 -6.58
C LEU A 95 -9.78 3.83 -7.35
N ASP A 96 -11.10 3.96 -7.27
CA ASP A 96 -11.81 5.02 -7.97
C ASP A 96 -11.56 6.39 -7.31
N GLU A 97 -11.47 6.42 -5.98
CA GLU A 97 -11.08 7.63 -5.24
C GLU A 97 -9.64 8.05 -5.56
N ALA A 98 -8.70 7.10 -5.60
CA ALA A 98 -7.32 7.37 -5.98
C ALA A 98 -7.23 7.96 -7.40
N ARG A 99 -7.90 7.35 -8.38
CA ARG A 99 -7.94 7.85 -9.76
C ARG A 99 -8.55 9.24 -9.86
N ALA A 100 -9.69 9.48 -9.20
CA ALA A 100 -10.36 10.78 -9.18
C ALA A 100 -9.48 11.87 -8.54
N GLY A 101 -8.68 11.50 -7.55
CA GLY A 101 -7.72 12.40 -6.87
C GLY A 101 -6.38 12.57 -7.58
N GLY A 102 -6.16 11.94 -8.74
CA GLY A 102 -4.87 11.97 -9.43
C GLY A 102 -3.74 11.22 -8.70
N VAL A 103 -4.09 10.30 -7.78
CA VAL A 103 -3.16 9.46 -7.04
C VAL A 103 -2.89 8.19 -7.84
N ALA A 104 -1.61 7.86 -8.07
CA ALA A 104 -1.25 6.69 -8.87
C ALA A 104 -1.53 5.38 -8.12
N PRO A 105 -2.44 4.49 -8.60
CA PRO A 105 -2.71 3.22 -7.94
C PRO A 105 -1.65 2.16 -8.33
N VAL A 106 -1.12 1.46 -7.33
CA VAL A 106 -0.17 0.34 -7.48
C VAL A 106 -0.72 -0.87 -6.74
N VAL A 107 -1.47 -1.69 -7.46
CA VAL A 107 -2.18 -2.83 -6.89
C VAL A 107 -1.65 -4.13 -7.46
N MET A 108 -1.26 -5.04 -6.57
CA MET A 108 -0.91 -6.41 -6.95
C MET A 108 -2.03 -7.36 -6.53
N LEU A 109 -2.32 -8.35 -7.38
CA LEU A 109 -3.38 -9.31 -7.15
C LEU A 109 -2.82 -10.72 -7.01
N GLN A 110 -3.05 -11.34 -5.84
CA GLN A 110 -2.83 -12.76 -5.62
C GLN A 110 -4.02 -13.53 -6.15
N HIS A 111 -3.78 -14.52 -7.01
CA HIS A 111 -4.81 -15.41 -7.56
C HIS A 111 -6.05 -14.66 -8.10
N PRO A 112 -5.89 -13.73 -9.07
CA PRO A 112 -7.00 -12.91 -9.55
C PRO A 112 -8.16 -13.76 -10.10
N ASP A 113 -9.39 -13.34 -9.80
CA ASP A 113 -10.58 -13.85 -10.47
C ASP A 113 -10.55 -13.46 -11.95
N ALA A 114 -11.28 -14.18 -12.81
CA ALA A 114 -11.25 -13.98 -14.25
C ALA A 114 -11.56 -12.54 -14.68
N GLU A 115 -12.43 -11.83 -13.94
CA GLU A 115 -12.77 -10.41 -14.20
C GLU A 115 -11.63 -9.44 -13.87
N TRP A 116 -10.70 -9.83 -12.99
CA TRP A 116 -9.52 -9.04 -12.59
C TRP A 116 -8.23 -9.53 -13.26
N LEU A 117 -8.31 -10.63 -14.02
CA LEU A 117 -7.19 -11.16 -14.78
C LEU A 117 -6.91 -10.28 -16.00
N SER A 118 -5.85 -9.48 -15.91
CA SER A 118 -5.37 -8.60 -16.97
C SER A 118 -3.91 -8.87 -17.32
N ALA A 119 -3.44 -8.35 -18.46
CA ALA A 119 -2.03 -8.42 -18.82
C ALA A 119 -1.11 -7.79 -17.74
N SER A 120 -1.58 -6.71 -17.10
CA SER A 120 -0.87 -6.10 -15.97
C SER A 120 -0.82 -7.04 -14.76
N ALA A 121 -1.94 -7.69 -14.41
CA ALA A 121 -1.97 -8.65 -13.31
C ALA A 121 -1.02 -9.83 -13.53
N LEU A 122 -0.90 -10.31 -14.79
CA LEU A 122 0.04 -11.36 -15.16
C LEU A 122 1.50 -10.88 -15.10
N LEU A 123 1.79 -9.68 -15.61
CA LEU A 123 3.14 -9.12 -15.62
C LEU A 123 3.69 -8.90 -14.20
N HIS A 124 2.83 -8.52 -13.27
CA HIS A 124 3.20 -8.23 -11.89
C HIS A 124 2.89 -9.37 -10.92
N ALA A 125 2.60 -10.58 -11.41
CA ALA A 125 2.18 -11.70 -10.58
C ALA A 125 3.17 -12.00 -9.45
N GLU A 126 4.48 -12.03 -9.73
CA GLU A 126 5.51 -12.30 -8.71
C GLU A 126 5.53 -11.27 -7.59
N MET A 127 5.23 -9.99 -7.89
CA MET A 127 5.17 -8.92 -6.90
C MET A 127 3.98 -9.09 -5.95
N ALA A 128 2.94 -9.80 -6.37
CA ALA A 128 1.83 -10.13 -5.48
C ALA A 128 2.21 -11.18 -4.43
N PHE A 129 3.26 -11.97 -4.64
CA PHE A 129 3.65 -13.09 -3.75
C PHE A 129 5.00 -12.88 -3.04
N ASP A 130 5.79 -11.90 -3.45
CA ASP A 130 7.10 -11.59 -2.87
C ASP A 130 7.15 -10.14 -2.35
N PRO A 131 7.15 -9.92 -1.02
CA PRO A 131 7.19 -8.59 -0.43
C PRO A 131 8.41 -7.77 -0.83
N ARG A 132 9.55 -8.42 -1.12
CA ARG A 132 10.76 -7.73 -1.59
C ARG A 132 10.53 -7.20 -3.00
N ARG A 133 10.03 -8.02 -3.91
CA ARG A 133 9.73 -7.59 -5.30
C ARG A 133 8.68 -6.47 -5.33
N PHE A 134 7.69 -6.53 -4.46
CA PHE A 134 6.72 -5.45 -4.28
C PHE A 134 7.39 -4.15 -3.82
N ALA A 135 8.27 -4.21 -2.82
CA ALA A 135 9.02 -3.05 -2.33
C ALA A 135 9.96 -2.48 -3.41
N ASP A 136 10.64 -3.32 -4.17
CA ASP A 136 11.53 -2.90 -5.26
C ASP A 136 10.74 -2.17 -6.37
N HIS A 137 9.57 -2.69 -6.72
CA HIS A 137 8.68 -2.05 -7.70
C HIS A 137 8.20 -0.68 -7.24
N LEU A 138 7.75 -0.56 -5.98
CA LEU A 138 7.38 0.73 -5.39
C LEU A 138 8.58 1.70 -5.37
N GLY A 139 9.76 1.21 -5.00
CA GLY A 139 10.99 2.01 -5.00
C GLY A 139 11.37 2.56 -6.37
N ALA A 140 11.19 1.76 -7.43
CA ALA A 140 11.39 2.22 -8.80
C ALA A 140 10.41 3.35 -9.17
N MET A 141 9.14 3.25 -8.75
CA MET A 141 8.15 4.30 -8.96
C MET A 141 8.47 5.59 -8.21
N VAL A 142 8.86 5.49 -6.94
CA VAL A 142 9.27 6.64 -6.14
C VAL A 142 10.38 7.44 -6.82
N LYS A 143 11.38 6.75 -7.39
CA LYS A 143 12.49 7.39 -8.11
C LYS A 143 12.05 8.13 -9.38
N MET A 144 10.99 7.69 -10.05
CA MET A 144 10.43 8.40 -11.22
C MET A 144 9.61 9.63 -10.85
N LEU A 145 9.14 9.70 -9.61
CA LEU A 145 8.30 10.78 -9.08
C LEU A 145 9.12 11.84 -8.31
N SER A 146 10.42 11.61 -8.09
CA SER A 146 11.36 12.46 -7.36
C SER A 146 12.17 13.32 -8.33
#